data_AF-A0A6S6U830-F1
#
_entry.id   AF-A0A6S6U830-F1
#
_cell.length_a   1.000
_cell.length_b   1.000
_cell.length_c   1.000
_cell.angle_alpha   90.00
_cell.angle_beta   90.00
_cell.angle_gamma   90.00
#
_symmetry.space_group_name_H-M   'P 1'
#
loop_
_entity.id
_entity.type
_entity.pdbx_description
1 polymer ?
#
loop_
_entity_poly.entity_id
_entity_poly.type
_entity_poly.pdbx_seq_one_letter_code
_entity_poly.pdbx_strand_id
1 'polypeptide(L)'
;MRFSLAFLLLNTLLLAYQDNDLDGVDDAVDLCPNTSFDKLVNEDGCPEDEIYLGKITFQIGNDISFDEFEQRTDNFNFFGNYQYRKWNISLSNANQTSFDSNNNASTSSGDLYLSTGYNLNFNKIYSKIIVGTKIALAKEEVGTGENDYFTS
;
A
#
# COMPACT_ATOMS: atom_id res chain seq x y z
N MET A 1 29.69 -44.12 -19.78
CA MET A 1 28.58 -43.51 -18.99
C MET A 1 28.89 -42.08 -18.51
N ARG A 2 29.55 -41.22 -19.29
CA ARG A 2 29.84 -39.82 -18.88
C ARG A 2 29.07 -38.75 -19.66
N PHE A 3 28.45 -39.10 -20.79
CA PHE A 3 27.63 -38.18 -21.59
C PHE A 3 26.19 -38.00 -21.07
N SER A 4 25.66 -38.96 -20.30
CA SER A 4 24.26 -38.94 -19.86
C SER A 4 23.97 -37.92 -18.75
N LEU A 5 24.96 -37.57 -17.92
CA LEU A 5 24.79 -36.63 -16.80
C LEU A 5 24.77 -35.16 -17.29
N ALA A 6 25.61 -34.84 -18.28
CA ALA A 6 25.65 -33.51 -18.91
C ALA A 6 24.36 -33.20 -19.67
N PHE A 7 23.79 -34.21 -20.36
CA PHE A 7 22.50 -34.08 -21.05
C PHE A 7 21.32 -33.94 -20.08
N LEU A 8 21.38 -34.58 -18.91
CA LEU A 8 20.37 -34.44 -17.85
C LEU A 8 20.44 -33.05 -17.19
N LEU A 9 21.64 -32.54 -16.90
CA LEU A 9 21.85 -31.21 -16.33
C LEU A 9 21.42 -30.08 -17.28
N LEU A 10 21.67 -30.24 -18.58
CA LEU A 10 21.23 -29.29 -19.60
C LEU A 10 19.69 -29.25 -19.71
N ASN A 11 19.02 -30.41 -19.61
CA ASN A 11 17.57 -30.49 -19.63
C ASN A 11 16.91 -29.95 -18.35
N THR A 12 17.54 -30.06 -17.18
CA THR A 12 16.98 -29.51 -15.93
C THR A 12 17.03 -27.99 -15.87
N LEU A 13 18.01 -27.36 -16.51
CA LEU A 13 18.12 -25.89 -16.59
C LEU A 13 17.04 -25.28 -17.49
N LEU A 14 16.61 -26.00 -18.53
CA LEU A 14 15.60 -25.54 -19.49
C LEU A 14 14.15 -25.63 -18.96
N LEU A 15 13.90 -26.36 -17.87
CA LEU A 15 12.56 -26.57 -17.32
C LEU A 15 12.15 -25.55 -16.25
N ALA A 16 13.07 -24.69 -15.81
CA ALA A 16 12.81 -23.72 -14.74
C ALA A 16 12.52 -22.30 -15.25
N TYR A 17 12.88 -21.99 -16.49
CA TYR A 17 12.60 -20.69 -17.11
C TYR A 17 11.25 -20.79 -17.83
N GLN A 18 10.22 -20.18 -17.24
CA GLN A 18 8.91 -20.04 -17.84
C GLN A 18 8.67 -18.56 -18.11
N ASP A 19 8.34 -18.22 -19.34
CA ASP A 19 8.15 -16.85 -19.82
C ASP A 19 6.98 -16.92 -20.82
N ASN A 20 5.78 -16.57 -20.34
CA ASN A 20 4.53 -16.90 -21.01
C ASN A 20 4.13 -15.88 -22.08
N ASP A 21 4.58 -14.64 -21.94
CA ASP A 21 4.44 -13.56 -22.94
C ASP A 21 5.71 -13.30 -23.75
N LEU A 22 6.80 -14.02 -23.44
CA LEU A 22 8.06 -14.07 -24.19
C LEU A 22 8.73 -12.71 -24.33
N ASP A 23 8.61 -11.89 -23.29
CA ASP A 23 9.25 -10.57 -23.22
C ASP A 23 10.71 -10.63 -22.73
N GLY A 24 11.17 -11.81 -22.30
CA GLY A 24 12.52 -12.06 -21.84
C GLY A 24 12.71 -12.03 -20.32
N VAL A 25 11.61 -11.94 -19.56
CA VAL A 25 11.60 -11.99 -18.09
C VAL A 25 10.84 -13.23 -17.61
N ASP A 26 11.39 -13.94 -16.61
CA ASP A 26 10.76 -15.16 -16.07
C ASP A 26 9.46 -14.79 -15.33
N ASP A 27 8.36 -15.50 -15.61
CA ASP A 27 7.03 -15.36 -14.99
C ASP A 27 7.09 -15.27 -13.46
N ALA A 28 8.09 -15.90 -12.82
CA ALA A 28 8.26 -15.89 -11.38
C ALA A 28 8.71 -14.52 -10.81
N VAL A 29 9.34 -13.69 -11.63
CA VAL A 29 9.84 -12.36 -11.26
C VAL A 29 9.24 -11.22 -12.10
N ASP A 30 8.58 -11.54 -13.21
CA ASP A 30 7.85 -10.59 -14.04
C ASP A 30 6.75 -9.87 -13.24
N LEU A 31 6.78 -8.54 -13.31
CA LEU A 31 5.84 -7.65 -12.65
C LEU A 31 4.70 -7.19 -13.57
N CYS A 32 4.84 -7.37 -14.88
CA CYS A 32 3.92 -6.90 -15.91
C CYS A 32 3.46 -8.05 -16.83
N PRO A 33 2.71 -9.04 -16.29
CA PRO A 33 2.29 -10.19 -17.08
C PRO A 33 1.37 -9.79 -18.24
N ASN A 34 1.60 -10.39 -19.41
CA ASN A 34 1.00 -10.09 -20.70
C ASN A 34 1.55 -8.83 -21.36
N THR A 35 2.86 -8.60 -21.27
CA THR A 35 3.52 -7.59 -22.08
C THR A 35 3.35 -7.93 -23.56
N SER A 36 3.01 -6.92 -24.36
CA SER A 36 2.87 -7.10 -25.79
C SER A 36 4.25 -7.38 -26.43
N PHE A 37 4.33 -8.38 -27.29
CA PHE A 37 5.55 -8.81 -27.98
C PHE A 37 6.30 -7.70 -28.76
N ASP A 38 5.63 -6.58 -29.07
CA ASP A 38 6.21 -5.43 -29.77
C ASP A 38 6.87 -4.40 -28.83
N LYS A 39 6.88 -4.66 -27.52
CA LYS A 39 7.42 -3.76 -26.50
C LYS A 39 8.76 -4.25 -25.99
N LEU A 40 9.73 -3.32 -25.94
CA LEU A 40 10.95 -3.53 -25.16
C LEU A 40 10.60 -3.43 -23.68
N VAL A 41 11.06 -4.37 -22.88
CA VAL A 41 10.83 -4.41 -21.44
C VAL A 41 12.10 -4.13 -20.66
N ASN A 42 11.94 -3.56 -19.47
CA ASN A 42 13.02 -3.43 -18.50
C ASN A 42 13.23 -4.76 -17.74
N GLU A 43 14.18 -4.76 -16.79
CA GLU A 43 14.51 -5.94 -15.97
C GLU A 43 13.34 -6.49 -15.13
N ASP A 44 12.23 -5.74 -15.02
CA ASP A 44 11.02 -6.13 -14.30
C ASP A 44 9.93 -6.72 -15.23
N GLY A 45 10.17 -6.85 -16.54
CA GLY A 45 9.17 -7.31 -17.52
C GLY A 45 8.19 -6.22 -17.97
N CYS A 46 8.41 -4.97 -17.56
CA CYS A 46 7.50 -3.87 -17.89
C CYS A 46 7.99 -3.06 -19.11
N PRO A 47 7.10 -2.65 -20.03
CA PRO A 47 7.46 -1.85 -21.20
C PRO A 47 8.29 -0.61 -20.86
N GLU A 48 9.44 -0.42 -21.50
CA GLU A 48 10.29 0.78 -21.36
C GLU A 48 9.54 2.06 -21.76
N ASP A 49 8.57 1.93 -22.67
CA ASP A 49 7.74 3.04 -23.15
C ASP A 49 6.63 3.44 -22.16
N GLU A 50 6.27 2.58 -21.21
CA GLU A 50 5.30 2.91 -20.16
C GLU A 50 6.02 3.36 -18.90
N ILE A 51 6.29 4.68 -18.83
CA ILE A 51 6.71 5.31 -17.57
C ILE A 51 5.60 5.09 -16.55
N TYR A 52 5.72 4.06 -15.73
CA TYR A 52 4.82 3.83 -14.62
C TYR A 52 5.09 4.90 -13.55
N LEU A 53 4.28 5.96 -13.54
CA LEU A 53 4.42 7.06 -12.58
C LEU A 53 3.86 6.74 -11.18
N GLY A 54 3.33 5.54 -10.98
CA GLY A 54 2.61 5.17 -9.76
C GLY A 54 1.13 5.51 -9.83
N LYS A 55 0.40 5.06 -8.80
CA LYS A 55 -1.02 5.29 -8.61
C LYS A 55 -1.24 6.20 -7.42
N ILE A 56 -1.89 7.34 -7.64
CA ILE A 56 -2.38 8.19 -6.56
C ILE A 56 -3.84 7.81 -6.27
N THR A 57 -4.17 7.62 -5.00
CA THR A 57 -5.52 7.36 -4.51
C THR A 57 -5.87 8.37 -3.44
N PHE A 58 -7.01 9.05 -3.60
CA PHE A 58 -7.57 9.93 -2.59
C PHE A 58 -8.93 9.42 -2.18
N GLN A 59 -9.18 9.40 -0.88
CA GLN A 59 -10.46 9.08 -0.28
C GLN A 59 -10.79 10.19 0.71
N ILE A 60 -12.01 10.67 0.63
CA ILE A 60 -12.58 11.63 1.57
C ILE A 60 -13.93 11.09 2.01
N GLY A 61 -14.20 11.18 3.30
CA GLY A 61 -15.42 10.65 3.87
C GLY A 61 -15.74 11.30 5.19
N ASN A 62 -17.00 11.18 5.60
CA ASN A 62 -17.45 11.54 6.91
C ASN A 62 -18.14 10.33 7.54
N ASP A 63 -17.74 9.97 8.76
CA ASP A 63 -18.44 8.99 9.56
C ASP A 63 -19.34 9.71 10.54
N ILE A 64 -20.59 9.27 10.66
CA ILE A 64 -21.53 9.79 11.65
C ILE A 64 -21.93 8.61 12.53
N SER A 65 -21.71 8.75 13.83
CA SER A 65 -22.07 7.76 14.83
C SER A 65 -22.98 8.37 15.88
N PHE A 66 -23.84 7.54 16.46
CA PHE A 66 -24.76 7.94 17.53
C PHE A 66 -24.53 7.01 18.72
N ASP A 67 -24.43 7.57 19.92
CA ASP A 67 -24.32 6.78 21.14
C ASP A 67 -25.69 6.41 21.72
N GLU A 68 -25.71 5.62 22.79
CA GLU A 68 -26.94 5.21 23.50
C GLU A 68 -27.73 6.39 24.10
N PHE A 69 -27.09 7.55 24.23
CA PHE A 69 -27.67 8.80 24.74
C PHE A 69 -28.05 9.79 23.63
N GLU A 70 -28.09 9.32 22.38
CA GLU A 70 -28.43 10.11 21.19
C GLU A 70 -27.44 11.26 20.90
N GLN A 71 -26.23 11.20 21.48
CA GLN A 71 -25.14 12.09 21.17
C GLN A 71 -24.54 11.69 19.83
N ARG A 72 -24.29 12.69 18.99
CA ARG A 72 -23.81 12.49 17.61
C ARG A 72 -22.32 12.75 17.55
N THR A 73 -21.55 11.86 16.94
CA THR A 73 -20.12 12.07 16.68
C THR A 73 -19.87 12.00 15.18
N ASP A 74 -19.33 13.08 14.64
CA ASP A 74 -18.89 13.20 13.26
C ASP A 74 -17.38 13.12 13.16
N ASN A 75 -16.89 12.24 12.28
CA ASN A 75 -15.48 12.16 11.96
C ASN A 75 -15.26 12.52 10.49
N PHE A 76 -14.44 13.54 10.22
CA PHE A 76 -13.99 13.81 8.86
C PHE A 76 -12.68 13.06 8.60
N ASN A 77 -12.71 12.17 7.61
CA ASN A 77 -11.58 11.33 7.24
C ASN A 77 -11.10 11.69 5.83
N PHE A 78 -9.81 11.97 5.72
CA PHE A 78 -9.07 12.06 4.48
C PHE A 78 -7.98 10.98 4.49
N PHE A 79 -7.81 10.33 3.35
CA PHE A 79 -6.75 9.38 3.09
C PHE A 79 -6.19 9.63 1.69
N GLY A 80 -4.90 9.94 1.61
CA GLY A 80 -4.13 9.99 0.39
C GLY A 80 -3.12 8.85 0.38
N ASN A 81 -3.00 8.14 -0.73
CA ASN A 81 -1.98 7.11 -0.92
C ASN A 81 -1.32 7.28 -2.29
N TYR A 82 0.00 7.34 -2.29
CA TYR A 82 0.79 7.19 -3.49
C TYR A 82 1.43 5.80 -3.49
N GLN A 83 1.10 5.00 -4.49
CA GLN A 83 1.65 3.67 -4.69
C GLN A 83 2.61 3.68 -5.87
N TYR A 84 3.87 3.33 -5.62
CA TYR A 84 4.86 3.12 -6.67
C TYR A 84 5.35 1.68 -6.59
N ARG A 85 4.93 0.85 -7.55
CA ARG A 85 5.21 -0.59 -7.59
C ARG A 85 4.73 -1.26 -6.29
N LYS A 86 5.66 -1.76 -5.47
CA LYS A 86 5.40 -2.40 -4.17
C LYS A 86 5.37 -1.43 -2.99
N TRP A 87 5.78 -0.18 -3.19
CA TRP A 87 5.80 0.84 -2.15
C TRP A 87 4.48 1.61 -2.07
N ASN A 88 4.07 1.93 -0.86
CA ASN A 88 2.96 2.81 -0.55
C ASN A 88 3.48 3.93 0.34
N ILE A 89 3.10 5.16 0.06
CA ILE A 89 3.26 6.31 0.93
C ILE A 89 1.85 6.82 1.20
N SER A 90 1.39 6.74 2.44
CA SER A 90 0.03 7.06 2.81
C SER A 90 0.00 8.19 3.84
N LEU A 91 -0.92 9.14 3.65
CA LEU A 91 -1.21 10.24 4.55
C LEU A 91 -2.70 10.19 4.91
N SER A 92 -3.04 10.22 6.19
CA SER A 92 -4.45 10.24 6.61
C SER A 92 -4.68 11.01 7.89
N ASN A 93 -5.90 11.48 8.13
CA ASN A 93 -6.26 12.09 9.41
C ASN A 93 -7.39 11.31 10.09
N ALA A 94 -7.54 11.52 11.39
CA ALA A 94 -8.69 11.08 12.16
C ALA A 94 -9.22 12.26 13.00
N ASN A 95 -10.04 13.12 12.40
CA ASN A 95 -10.60 14.30 13.08
C ASN A 95 -11.99 14.00 13.62
N GLN A 96 -12.27 14.36 14.87
CA GLN A 96 -13.51 14.04 15.56
C GLN A 96 -14.19 15.29 16.11
N THR A 97 -15.49 15.41 15.80
CA THR A 97 -16.41 16.43 16.31
C THR A 97 -17.58 15.74 16.98
N SER A 98 -17.72 15.89 18.29
CA SER A 98 -18.76 15.24 19.09
C SER A 98 -19.80 16.28 19.53
N PHE A 99 -21.08 15.94 19.44
CA PHE A 99 -22.23 16.78 19.77
C PHE A 99 -22.97 16.20 20.96
N ASP A 100 -23.14 16.99 22.02
CA ASP A 100 -23.93 16.58 23.19
C ASP A 100 -25.44 16.59 22.92
N SER A 101 -26.25 16.10 23.87
CA SER A 101 -27.71 16.09 23.78
C SER A 101 -28.35 17.50 23.70
N ASN A 102 -27.59 18.57 23.96
CA ASN A 102 -28.01 19.97 23.82
C ASN A 102 -27.50 20.60 22.50
N ASN A 103 -26.97 19.80 21.57
CA ASN A 103 -26.32 20.23 20.32
C ASN A 103 -25.07 21.12 20.51
N ASN A 104 -24.40 21.06 21.66
CA ASN A 104 -23.10 21.70 21.82
C ASN A 104 -22.02 20.86 21.15
N ALA A 105 -21.24 21.51 20.28
CA ALA A 105 -20.14 20.86 19.56
C ALA A 105 -18.84 20.92 20.38
N SER A 106 -18.19 19.77 20.53
CA SER A 106 -16.84 19.61 21.03
C SER A 106 -15.95 19.05 19.92
N THR A 107 -14.91 19.78 19.55
CA THR A 107 -14.00 19.39 18.46
C THR A 107 -12.67 18.99 19.08
N SER A 108 -12.23 17.75 18.84
CA SER A 108 -10.84 17.37 19.07
C SER A 108 -10.09 17.48 17.75
N SER A 109 -9.05 18.32 17.67
CA SER A 109 -8.18 18.35 16.49
C SER A 109 -7.58 16.96 16.26
N GLY A 110 -8.00 16.29 15.19
CA GLY A 110 -7.51 14.96 14.87
C GLY A 110 -6.02 14.86 14.64
N ASP A 111 -5.45 13.69 14.92
CA ASP A 111 -4.07 13.38 14.60
C ASP A 111 -3.89 13.16 13.09
N LEU A 112 -2.69 13.45 12.59
CA LEU A 112 -2.26 13.19 11.23
C LEU A 112 -1.34 11.97 11.22
N TYR A 113 -1.56 11.04 10.30
CA TYR A 113 -0.81 9.80 10.16
C TYR A 113 -0.07 9.84 8.83
N LEU A 114 1.25 9.68 8.87
CA LEU A 114 2.10 9.51 7.69
C LEU A 114 2.76 8.14 7.79
N SER A 115 2.64 7.33 6.75
CA SER A 115 3.24 5.99 6.72
C SER A 115 3.84 5.65 5.38
N THR A 116 4.84 4.79 5.41
CA THR A 116 5.32 4.08 4.24
C THR A 116 5.17 2.58 4.46
N GLY A 117 4.85 1.84 3.41
CA GLY A 117 4.75 0.39 3.50
C GLY A 117 5.16 -0.32 2.22
N TYR A 118 5.62 -1.55 2.37
CA TYR A 118 6.09 -2.40 1.29
C TYR A 118 5.26 -3.67 1.19
N ASN A 119 4.76 -3.95 0.00
CA ASN A 119 4.00 -5.16 -0.31
C ASN A 119 4.96 -6.31 -0.65
N LEU A 120 4.96 -7.33 0.21
CA LEU A 120 5.64 -8.60 0.03
C LEU A 120 4.69 -9.61 -0.62
N ASN A 121 5.18 -10.33 -1.63
CA ASN A 121 4.45 -11.42 -2.27
C ASN A 121 5.37 -12.64 -2.32
N PHE A 122 5.06 -13.67 -1.55
CA PHE A 122 5.80 -14.95 -1.55
C PHE A 122 4.81 -16.10 -1.63
N ASN A 123 4.90 -16.93 -2.68
CA ASN A 123 4.11 -18.16 -2.82
C ASN A 123 2.60 -17.98 -2.56
N LYS A 124 1.99 -16.92 -3.11
CA LYS A 124 0.57 -16.53 -2.91
C LYS A 124 0.21 -15.96 -1.53
N ILE A 125 1.18 -15.77 -0.65
CA ILE A 125 1.00 -15.00 0.59
C ILE A 125 1.29 -13.53 0.28
N TYR A 126 0.28 -12.71 0.46
CA TYR A 126 0.38 -11.26 0.37
C TYR A 126 0.52 -10.69 1.78
N SER A 127 1.62 -10.01 2.04
CA SER A 127 1.86 -9.32 3.31
C SER A 127 2.29 -7.90 3.03
N LYS A 128 1.93 -6.97 3.92
CA LYS A 128 2.37 -5.59 3.83
C LYS A 128 3.02 -5.23 5.16
N ILE A 129 4.25 -4.76 5.11
CA ILE A 129 4.91 -4.20 6.30
C ILE A 129 4.76 -2.69 6.20
N ILE A 130 4.32 -2.07 7.28
CA ILE A 130 4.08 -0.63 7.37
C ILE A 130 4.91 -0.08 8.52
N VAL A 131 5.53 1.08 8.28
CA VAL A 131 6.12 1.92 9.32
C VAL A 131 5.56 3.31 9.14
N GLY A 132 5.15 3.93 10.23
CA GLY A 132 4.57 5.25 10.17
C GLY A 132 4.74 6.04 11.45
N THR A 133 4.29 7.27 11.38
CA THR A 133 4.26 8.22 12.48
C THR A 133 2.88 8.84 12.57
N LYS A 134 2.46 9.05 13.82
CA LYS A 134 1.33 9.86 14.20
C LYS A 134 1.87 11.21 14.62
N ILE A 135 1.37 12.27 14.01
CA ILE A 135 1.69 13.65 14.29
C ILE A 135 0.50 14.22 15.05
N ALA A 136 0.72 14.53 16.33
CA ALA A 136 -0.32 15.14 17.15
C ALA A 136 -0.53 16.59 16.71
N LEU A 137 -1.75 16.91 16.29
CA LEU A 137 -2.15 18.28 15.93
C LEU A 137 -3.04 18.91 17.01
N ALA A 138 -3.55 18.11 17.94
CA ALA A 138 -4.26 18.60 19.13
C ALA A 138 -3.30 19.27 20.12
N LYS A 139 -3.76 20.35 20.75
CA LYS A 139 -3.14 20.88 21.97
C LYS A 139 -3.29 19.87 23.12
N GLU A 140 -2.30 19.85 24.00
CA GLU A 140 -2.22 19.01 25.22
C GLU A 140 -3.48 19.02 26.11
N GLU A 141 -4.39 19.99 25.95
CA GLU A 141 -5.62 20.08 26.73
C GLU A 141 -6.68 19.00 26.37
N VAL A 142 -6.55 18.33 25.21
CA VAL A 142 -7.57 17.38 24.69
C VAL A 142 -6.96 16.04 24.21
N GLY A 143 -5.64 15.84 24.36
CA GLY A 143 -4.94 14.64 23.92
C GLY A 143 -3.52 14.58 24.49
N THR A 144 -2.76 13.52 24.20
CA THR A 144 -1.37 13.40 24.72
C THR A 144 -0.46 14.49 24.15
N GLY A 145 -0.81 15.10 23.01
CA GLY A 145 0.02 16.12 22.34
C GLY A 145 1.34 15.58 21.80
N GLU A 146 1.54 14.25 21.85
CA GLU A 146 2.80 13.60 21.54
C GLU A 146 2.77 12.93 20.17
N ASN A 147 3.88 13.06 19.46
CA ASN A 147 4.10 12.34 18.21
C ASN A 147 4.50 10.90 18.53
N ASP A 148 3.86 9.95 17.86
CA ASP A 148 4.14 8.53 18.03
C ASP A 148 4.67 7.90 16.74
N TYR A 149 5.24 6.72 16.89
CA TYR A 149 5.65 5.85 15.78
C TYR A 149 4.90 4.53 15.88
N PHE A 150 4.56 3.96 14.74
CA PHE A 150 3.89 2.67 14.68
C PHE A 150 4.48 1.79 13.58
N THR A 151 4.30 0.49 13.75
CA THR A 151 4.59 -0.51 12.74
C THR A 151 3.47 -1.54 12.73
N SER A 152 3.11 -2.02 11.54
CA SER A 152 2.04 -2.99 11.31
C SER A 152 2.38 -3.94 10.18
#